data_AF-A0A956A9C6-F1
#
_entry.id   AF-A0A956A9C6-F1
#
_cell.length_a   1.000
_cell.length_b   1.000
_cell.length_c   1.000
_cell.angle_alpha   90.00
_cell.angle_beta   90.00
_cell.angle_gamma   90.00
#
_symmetry.space_group_name_H-M   'P 1'
#
loop_
_entity.id
_entity.type
_entity.pdbx_description
1 polymer ?
#
loop_
_entity_poly.entity_id
_entity_poly.type
_entity_poly.pdbx_seq_one_letter_code
_entity_poly.pdbx_strand_id
1 'polypeptide(L)'
;PLADALGLGGDGFVALYEHVRGEWILRHARELADRGLHVRLGPYEARVYLDWRFLPADDDAWSELARRLGGGGVHDLDRAYRLLVHEPARAAFLKMLAAPTFEADGDLDALVGPDLAERVAPSVAEAEALPQGDRAFGRALRLIAALGAEAAREMGVSEAAAEVLDAPAAVLEVAATAPAELPELLEAAREALGVNEHEGTVWYGQEAMDALVAALRVRWELDVGAEEAESLARKLTAAHRAAGNRYDAFLAKLGLGVETPRTGGPATPADDTRD
;
A
#
# COMPACT_ATOMS: atom_id res chain seq x y z
N PRO A 1 42.83 -7.11 -18.29
CA PRO A 1 41.46 -6.95 -18.81
C PRO A 1 40.64 -6.11 -17.83
N LEU A 2 39.64 -5.34 -18.29
CA LEU A 2 38.79 -4.52 -17.41
C LEU A 2 38.12 -5.37 -16.32
N ALA A 3 37.69 -6.58 -16.68
CA ALA A 3 37.10 -7.55 -15.77
C ALA A 3 38.04 -7.95 -14.62
N ASP A 4 39.29 -8.33 -14.92
CA ASP A 4 40.29 -8.71 -13.91
C ASP A 4 40.65 -7.55 -12.98
N ALA A 5 40.72 -6.32 -13.50
CA ALA A 5 41.06 -5.13 -12.72
C ALA A 5 39.92 -4.72 -11.76
N LEU A 6 38.68 -5.09 -12.08
CA LEU A 6 37.49 -4.80 -11.27
C LEU A 6 37.01 -6.02 -10.47
N GLY A 7 37.72 -7.15 -10.51
CA GLY A 7 37.32 -8.39 -9.83
C GLY A 7 36.03 -9.01 -10.36
N LEU A 8 35.64 -8.68 -11.59
CA LEU A 8 34.41 -9.14 -12.24
C LEU A 8 34.65 -10.53 -12.85
N GLY A 9 34.81 -11.54 -12.01
CA GLY A 9 35.01 -12.93 -12.43
C GLY A 9 33.71 -13.73 -12.35
N GLY A 10 33.28 -14.33 -13.46
CA GLY A 10 32.21 -15.34 -13.47
C GLY A 10 31.13 -15.13 -14.52
N ASP A 11 30.20 -16.09 -14.56
CA ASP A 11 28.95 -15.98 -15.30
C ASP A 11 27.94 -15.19 -14.44
N GLY A 12 27.41 -14.10 -14.99
CA GLY A 12 26.57 -13.16 -14.25
C GLY A 12 26.42 -11.82 -14.93
N PHE A 13 25.93 -10.85 -14.16
CA PHE A 13 25.74 -9.47 -14.55
C PHE A 13 26.60 -8.53 -13.73
N VAL A 14 26.84 -7.36 -14.30
CA VAL A 14 27.48 -6.24 -13.64
C VAL A 14 26.47 -5.11 -13.66
N ALA A 15 26.07 -4.67 -12.47
CA ALA A 15 25.33 -3.45 -12.29
C ALA A 15 26.30 -2.29 -12.16
N LEU A 16 26.06 -1.22 -12.90
CA LEU A 16 26.85 0.00 -12.88
C LEU A 16 25.92 1.21 -12.84
N TYR A 17 26.22 2.16 -11.96
CA TYR A 17 25.43 3.37 -11.80
C TYR A 17 25.95 4.45 -12.75
N GLU A 18 25.12 4.89 -13.68
CA GLU A 18 25.42 6.02 -14.56
C GLU A 18 24.97 7.31 -13.88
N HIS A 19 25.95 8.11 -13.43
CA HIS A 19 25.72 9.25 -12.55
C HIS A 19 25.01 10.41 -13.24
N VAL A 20 25.22 10.62 -14.55
CA VAL A 20 24.67 11.78 -15.27
C VAL A 20 23.15 11.63 -15.47
N ARG A 21 22.67 10.40 -15.68
CA ARG A 21 21.26 10.03 -15.87
C ARG A 21 20.62 9.55 -14.57
N GLY A 22 21.42 9.20 -13.57
CA GLY A 22 20.96 8.66 -12.30
C GLY A 22 20.32 7.28 -12.44
N GLU A 23 20.85 6.44 -13.32
CA GLU A 23 20.28 5.14 -13.67
C GLU A 23 21.28 4.00 -13.41
N TRP A 24 20.80 2.90 -12.86
CA TRP A 24 21.49 1.61 -12.84
C TRP A 24 21.34 0.91 -14.16
N ILE A 25 22.45 0.40 -14.69
CA ILE A 25 22.50 -0.32 -15.95
C ILE A 25 23.03 -1.72 -15.70
N LEU A 26 22.40 -2.73 -16.30
CA LEU A 26 22.85 -4.12 -16.27
C LEU A 26 23.61 -4.49 -17.55
N ARG A 27 24.75 -5.14 -17.40
CA ARG A 27 25.54 -5.70 -18.50
C ARG A 27 26.01 -7.10 -18.15
N HIS A 28 26.10 -7.98 -19.15
CA HIS A 28 26.69 -9.30 -18.91
C HIS A 28 28.17 -9.16 -18.58
N ALA A 29 28.62 -9.83 -17.52
CA ALA A 29 30.03 -9.81 -17.10
C ALA A 29 30.95 -10.32 -18.22
N ARG A 30 30.54 -11.38 -18.93
CA ARG A 30 31.26 -11.93 -20.09
C ARG A 30 31.36 -10.92 -21.25
N GLU A 31 30.29 -10.18 -21.54
CA GLU A 31 30.33 -9.16 -22.59
C GLU A 31 31.33 -8.05 -22.25
N LEU A 32 31.36 -7.59 -20.99
CA LEU A 32 32.32 -6.60 -20.52
C LEU A 32 33.77 -7.14 -20.52
N ALA A 33 33.97 -8.41 -20.23
CA ALA A 33 35.29 -9.05 -20.27
C ALA A 33 35.82 -9.17 -21.70
N ASP A 34 34.96 -9.61 -22.63
CA ASP A 34 35.34 -9.92 -24.02
C ASP A 34 35.41 -8.67 -24.90
N ARG A 35 34.48 -7.73 -24.72
CA ARG A 35 34.28 -6.56 -25.61
C ARG A 35 34.59 -5.22 -24.93
N GLY A 36 34.80 -5.21 -23.62
CA GLY A 36 34.96 -3.98 -22.84
C GLY A 36 33.65 -3.20 -22.71
N LEU A 37 33.74 -2.02 -22.08
CA LEU A 37 32.61 -1.11 -21.96
C LEU A 37 32.50 -0.23 -23.21
N HIS A 38 31.44 -0.42 -24.01
CA HIS A 38 31.16 0.46 -25.14
C HIS A 38 30.40 1.72 -24.68
N VAL A 39 30.97 2.88 -24.96
CA VAL A 39 30.38 4.19 -24.64
C VAL A 39 30.27 5.00 -25.92
N ARG A 40 29.06 5.48 -26.23
CA ARG A 40 28.83 6.45 -27.30
C ARG A 40 28.49 7.79 -26.66
N LEU A 41 29.26 8.82 -27.02
CA LEU A 41 29.08 10.18 -26.55
C LEU A 41 28.72 11.08 -27.74
N GLY A 42 27.69 11.90 -27.59
CA GLY A 42 27.41 13.03 -28.45
C GLY A 42 28.30 14.25 -28.15
N PRO A 43 28.11 15.36 -28.88
CA PRO A 43 28.81 16.62 -28.59
C PRO A 43 28.49 17.09 -27.17
N TYR A 44 29.52 17.40 -26.39
CA TYR A 44 29.42 17.86 -25.00
C TYR A 44 28.73 16.88 -24.03
N GLU A 45 28.62 15.59 -24.38
CA GLU A 45 28.10 14.57 -23.49
C GLU A 45 29.22 14.02 -22.60
N ALA A 46 28.94 13.91 -21.30
CA ALA A 46 29.75 13.17 -20.36
C ALA A 46 28.96 11.95 -19.87
N ARG A 47 29.66 10.85 -19.60
CA ARG A 47 29.10 9.68 -18.92
C ARG A 47 30.05 9.26 -17.82
N VAL A 48 29.50 9.00 -16.65
CA VAL A 48 30.28 8.66 -15.46
C VAL A 48 29.67 7.42 -14.84
N TYR A 49 30.44 6.34 -14.80
CA TYR A 49 30.00 5.04 -14.31
C TYR A 49 30.63 4.74 -12.95
N LEU A 50 29.81 4.63 -11.91
CA LEU A 50 30.19 4.43 -10.52
C LEU A 50 29.55 3.14 -9.96
N ASP A 51 29.89 2.82 -8.72
CA ASP A 51 29.22 1.80 -7.90
C ASP A 51 29.02 0.45 -8.60
N TRP A 52 30.11 -0.09 -9.15
CA TRP A 52 30.10 -1.36 -9.87
C TRP A 52 29.82 -2.51 -8.90
N ARG A 53 28.81 -3.32 -9.22
CA ARG A 53 28.40 -4.48 -8.42
C ARG A 53 28.34 -5.71 -9.30
N PHE A 54 28.95 -6.80 -8.86
CA PHE A 54 28.80 -8.10 -9.51
C PHE A 54 27.54 -8.79 -8.98
N LEU A 55 26.73 -9.31 -9.89
CA LEU A 55 25.48 -10.03 -9.65
C LEU A 55 25.65 -11.44 -10.24
N PRO A 56 25.72 -12.50 -9.42
CA PRO A 56 25.96 -13.83 -9.93
C PRO A 56 24.78 -14.38 -10.75
N ALA A 57 25.05 -15.34 -11.65
CA ALA A 57 24.05 -15.95 -12.53
C ALA A 57 23.18 -17.04 -11.89
N ASP A 58 23.37 -17.32 -10.59
CA ASP A 58 22.56 -18.30 -9.85
C ASP A 58 21.12 -17.83 -9.60
N ASP A 59 20.86 -16.54 -9.84
CA ASP A 59 19.55 -15.93 -9.75
C ASP A 59 19.03 -15.49 -11.12
N ASP A 60 18.07 -16.27 -11.64
CA ASP A 60 17.41 -16.06 -12.94
C ASP A 60 16.70 -14.69 -13.03
N ALA A 61 16.34 -14.07 -11.90
CA ALA A 61 15.68 -12.77 -11.90
C ALA A 61 16.58 -11.67 -12.48
N TRP A 62 17.90 -11.72 -12.30
CA TRP A 62 18.82 -10.76 -12.93
C TRP A 62 18.86 -10.90 -14.45
N SER A 63 18.82 -12.15 -14.94
CA SER A 63 18.75 -12.45 -16.37
C SER A 63 17.48 -11.89 -17.00
N GLU A 64 16.34 -12.13 -16.35
CA GLU A 64 15.05 -11.63 -16.81
C GLU A 64 14.96 -10.10 -16.71
N LEU A 65 15.48 -9.49 -15.64
CA LEU A 65 15.52 -8.03 -15.50
C LEU A 65 16.37 -7.39 -16.60
N ALA A 66 17.56 -7.94 -16.87
CA ALA A 66 18.42 -7.45 -17.95
C ALA A 66 17.74 -7.57 -19.33
N ARG A 67 17.02 -8.68 -19.57
CA ARG A 67 16.23 -8.88 -20.79
C ARG A 67 15.12 -7.83 -20.92
N ARG A 68 14.38 -7.53 -19.84
CA ARG A 68 13.31 -6.51 -19.83
C ARG A 68 13.84 -5.10 -20.04
N LEU A 69 14.99 -4.77 -19.44
CA LEU A 69 15.61 -3.46 -19.61
C LEU A 69 16.17 -3.25 -21.02
N GLY A 70 16.49 -4.32 -21.76
CA GLY A 70 16.91 -4.24 -23.16
C GLY A 70 18.14 -3.34 -23.39
N GLY A 71 19.01 -3.24 -22.39
CA GLY A 71 20.18 -2.36 -22.40
C GLY A 71 19.96 -0.95 -21.85
N GLY A 72 18.71 -0.57 -21.55
CA GLY A 72 18.33 0.62 -20.78
C GLY A 72 18.71 0.52 -19.30
N GLY A 73 18.38 1.57 -18.54
CA GLY A 73 18.66 1.67 -17.11
C GLY A 73 17.42 1.89 -16.26
N VAL A 74 17.57 1.76 -14.94
CA VAL A 74 16.51 1.97 -13.94
C VAL A 74 17.02 2.81 -12.78
N HIS A 75 16.21 3.73 -12.26
CA HIS A 75 16.65 4.61 -11.17
C HIS A 75 16.92 3.88 -9.84
N ASP A 76 16.19 2.80 -9.57
CA ASP A 76 16.32 1.98 -8.37
C ASP A 76 16.36 0.51 -8.76
N LEU A 77 17.57 -0.08 -8.68
CA LEU A 77 17.82 -1.45 -9.08
C LEU A 77 17.16 -2.45 -8.14
N ASP A 78 17.23 -2.21 -6.84
CA ASP A 78 16.69 -3.12 -5.83
C ASP A 78 15.16 -3.16 -5.90
N ARG A 79 14.53 -2.00 -6.14
CA ARG A 79 13.08 -1.93 -6.40
C ARG A 79 12.70 -2.66 -7.69
N ALA A 80 13.46 -2.47 -8.77
CA ALA A 80 13.18 -3.14 -10.04
C ALA A 80 13.28 -4.67 -9.92
N TYR A 81 14.27 -5.15 -9.18
CA TYR A 81 14.43 -6.55 -8.84
C TYR A 81 13.25 -7.08 -8.02
N ARG A 82 12.88 -6.41 -6.91
CA ARG A 82 11.72 -6.80 -6.09
C ARG A 82 10.43 -6.87 -6.93
N LEU A 83 10.17 -5.87 -7.77
CA LEU A 83 8.96 -5.85 -8.61
C LEU A 83 8.90 -7.00 -9.63
N LEU A 84 10.05 -7.48 -10.07
CA LEU A 84 10.15 -8.62 -10.97
C LEU A 84 9.90 -9.93 -10.21
N VAL A 85 10.59 -10.12 -9.09
CA VAL A 85 10.44 -11.32 -8.24
C VAL A 85 9.00 -11.48 -7.75
N HIS A 86 8.34 -10.37 -7.40
CA HIS A 86 6.96 -10.36 -6.91
C HIS A 86 5.90 -10.15 -8.00
N GLU A 87 6.27 -10.22 -9.28
CA GLU A 87 5.29 -10.10 -10.37
C GLU A 87 4.18 -11.17 -10.32
N PRO A 88 4.46 -12.46 -10.08
CA PRO A 88 3.41 -13.47 -9.94
C PRO A 88 2.44 -13.15 -8.82
N ALA A 89 2.97 -12.72 -7.66
CA ALA A 89 2.18 -12.32 -6.51
C ALA A 89 1.31 -11.09 -6.82
N ARG A 90 1.88 -10.07 -7.46
CA ARG A 90 1.11 -8.88 -7.88
C ARG A 90 0.01 -9.23 -8.88
N ALA A 91 0.29 -10.12 -9.84
CA ALA A 91 -0.70 -10.58 -10.81
C ALA A 91 -1.85 -11.35 -10.15
N ALA A 92 -1.53 -12.24 -9.21
CA ALA A 92 -2.51 -12.95 -8.40
C ALA A 92 -3.34 -12.00 -7.53
N PHE A 93 -2.70 -10.98 -6.95
CA PHE A 93 -3.38 -9.95 -6.15
C PHE A 93 -4.37 -9.15 -6.97
N LEU A 94 -3.97 -8.67 -8.16
CA LEU A 94 -4.84 -7.93 -9.06
C LEU A 94 -5.98 -8.82 -9.59
N LYS A 95 -5.72 -10.11 -9.85
CA LYS A 95 -6.75 -11.09 -10.20
C LYS A 95 -7.75 -11.28 -9.05
N MET A 96 -7.27 -11.39 -7.81
CA MET A 96 -8.10 -11.47 -6.60
C MET A 96 -8.97 -10.24 -6.41
N LEU A 97 -8.44 -9.05 -6.71
CA LEU A 97 -9.18 -7.79 -6.64
C LEU A 97 -10.24 -7.66 -7.73
N ALA A 98 -9.93 -8.10 -8.96
CA ALA A 98 -10.82 -7.97 -10.11
C ALA A 98 -11.91 -9.06 -10.16
N ALA A 99 -11.71 -10.20 -9.47
CA ALA A 99 -12.62 -11.33 -9.55
C ALA A 99 -13.86 -11.15 -8.65
N PRO A 100 -15.09 -11.37 -9.16
CA PRO A 100 -16.30 -11.36 -8.33
C PRO A 100 -16.33 -12.51 -7.31
N THR A 101 -15.62 -13.60 -7.61
CA THR A 101 -15.37 -14.76 -6.75
C THR A 101 -13.93 -15.20 -6.95
N PHE A 102 -13.21 -15.44 -5.87
CA PHE A 102 -11.80 -15.87 -5.92
C PHE A 102 -11.71 -17.33 -5.49
N GLU A 103 -11.27 -18.21 -6.39
CA GLU A 103 -10.99 -19.60 -6.04
C GLU A 103 -9.64 -19.63 -5.32
N ALA A 104 -9.64 -20.07 -4.07
CA ALA A 104 -8.45 -20.08 -3.23
C ALA A 104 -7.36 -21.05 -3.73
N ASP A 105 -7.72 -22.02 -4.57
CA ASP A 105 -6.80 -23.02 -5.08
C ASP A 105 -5.83 -22.44 -6.12
N GLY A 106 -4.52 -22.62 -5.91
CA GLY A 106 -3.44 -22.22 -6.82
C GLY A 106 -3.15 -20.72 -6.91
N ASP A 107 -4.18 -19.86 -6.86
CA ASP A 107 -3.99 -18.40 -6.89
C ASP A 107 -3.44 -17.84 -5.57
N LEU A 108 -3.79 -18.44 -4.41
CA LEU A 108 -3.15 -18.09 -3.13
C LEU A 108 -1.70 -18.54 -3.08
N ASP A 109 -1.37 -19.72 -3.60
CA ASP A 109 0.00 -20.22 -3.67
C ASP A 109 0.88 -19.28 -4.50
N ALA A 110 0.35 -18.77 -5.61
CA ALA A 110 1.04 -17.77 -6.44
C ALA A 110 1.16 -16.40 -5.75
N LEU A 111 0.26 -16.07 -4.83
CA LEU A 111 0.18 -14.80 -4.12
C LEU A 111 1.11 -14.73 -2.91
N VAL A 112 1.15 -15.79 -2.11
CA VAL A 112 1.82 -15.80 -0.81
C VAL A 112 2.78 -16.99 -0.60
N GLY A 113 2.86 -17.91 -1.58
CA GLY A 113 3.57 -19.17 -1.46
C GLY A 113 2.76 -20.26 -0.75
N PRO A 114 3.06 -21.56 -0.96
CA PRO A 114 2.24 -22.67 -0.47
C PRO A 114 2.14 -22.73 1.07
N ASP A 115 3.24 -22.47 1.77
CA ASP A 115 3.28 -22.52 3.24
C ASP A 115 2.41 -21.42 3.89
N LEU A 116 2.33 -20.26 3.24
CA LEU A 116 1.56 -19.13 3.73
C LEU A 116 0.11 -19.20 3.23
N ALA A 117 -0.11 -19.80 2.05
CA ALA A 117 -1.43 -20.00 1.47
C ALA A 117 -2.33 -20.83 2.38
N GLU A 118 -1.83 -21.93 2.96
CA GLU A 118 -2.58 -22.75 3.92
C GLU A 118 -3.04 -21.95 5.15
N ARG A 119 -2.20 -21.01 5.61
CA ARG A 119 -2.49 -20.17 6.78
C ARG A 119 -3.50 -19.07 6.49
N VAL A 120 -3.48 -18.52 5.27
CA VAL A 120 -4.29 -17.35 4.88
C VAL A 120 -5.61 -17.76 4.22
N ALA A 121 -5.71 -18.98 3.70
CA ALA A 121 -6.92 -19.51 3.05
C ALA A 121 -8.20 -19.38 3.91
N PRO A 122 -8.21 -19.64 5.24
CA PRO A 122 -9.40 -19.44 6.06
C PRO A 122 -9.87 -17.99 6.06
N SER A 123 -8.94 -17.04 6.17
CA SER A 123 -9.24 -15.61 6.19
C SER A 123 -9.75 -15.10 4.84
N VAL A 124 -9.26 -15.65 3.73
CA VAL A 124 -9.78 -15.35 2.38
C VAL A 124 -11.18 -15.95 2.18
N ALA A 125 -11.43 -17.16 2.69
CA ALA A 125 -12.73 -17.82 2.61
C ALA A 125 -13.83 -17.07 3.40
N GLU A 126 -13.49 -16.51 4.56
CA GLU A 126 -14.42 -15.66 5.34
C GLU A 126 -14.90 -14.44 4.55
N ALA A 127 -14.06 -13.86 3.70
CA ALA A 127 -14.43 -12.73 2.86
C ALA A 127 -15.46 -13.09 1.77
N GLU A 128 -15.59 -14.36 1.38
CA GLU A 128 -16.63 -14.81 0.42
C GLU A 128 -18.04 -14.77 1.03
N ALA A 129 -18.16 -14.72 2.36
CA ALA A 129 -19.45 -14.54 3.03
C ALA A 129 -19.98 -13.09 2.94
N LEU A 130 -19.16 -12.14 2.49
CA LEU A 130 -19.55 -10.74 2.34
C LEU A 130 -20.45 -10.51 1.11
N PRO A 131 -21.23 -9.40 1.08
CA PRO A 131 -21.94 -8.96 -0.11
C PRO A 131 -20.99 -8.83 -1.31
N GLN A 132 -21.47 -9.11 -2.52
CA GLN A 132 -20.64 -9.20 -3.72
C GLN A 132 -19.76 -7.94 -3.96
N GLY A 133 -20.25 -6.75 -3.61
CA GLY A 133 -19.50 -5.50 -3.72
C GLY A 133 -18.30 -5.38 -2.77
N ASP A 134 -18.30 -6.15 -1.67
CA ASP A 134 -17.34 -6.01 -0.58
C ASP A 134 -16.33 -7.16 -0.52
N ARG A 135 -16.53 -8.23 -1.30
CA ARG A 135 -15.68 -9.45 -1.27
C ARG A 135 -14.23 -9.18 -1.66
N ALA A 136 -14.00 -8.46 -2.76
CA ALA A 136 -12.66 -8.16 -3.25
C ALA A 136 -11.83 -7.39 -2.21
N PHE A 137 -12.46 -6.39 -1.59
CA PHE A 137 -11.86 -5.58 -0.56
C PHE A 137 -11.65 -6.37 0.74
N GLY A 138 -12.65 -7.15 1.15
CA GLY A 138 -12.57 -8.04 2.30
C GLY A 138 -11.49 -9.11 2.17
N ARG A 139 -11.25 -9.65 0.96
CA ARG A 139 -10.14 -10.57 0.69
C ARG A 139 -8.79 -9.86 0.82
N ALA A 140 -8.66 -8.68 0.20
CA ALA A 140 -7.42 -7.92 0.25
C ALA A 140 -7.01 -7.56 1.67
N LEU A 141 -7.94 -7.06 2.49
CA LEU A 141 -7.67 -6.67 3.87
C LEU A 141 -7.33 -7.87 4.77
N ARG A 142 -8.04 -8.99 4.60
CA ARG A 142 -7.77 -10.20 5.39
C ARG A 142 -6.45 -10.87 5.00
N LEU A 143 -6.11 -10.86 3.71
CA LEU A 143 -4.80 -11.31 3.24
C LEU A 143 -3.67 -10.45 3.82
N ILE A 144 -3.82 -9.14 3.74
CA ILE A 144 -2.92 -8.14 4.34
C ILE A 144 -2.75 -8.40 5.84
N ALA A 145 -3.85 -8.50 6.60
CA ALA A 145 -3.81 -8.76 8.03
C ALA A 145 -3.12 -10.10 8.39
N ALA A 146 -3.32 -11.14 7.58
CA ALA A 146 -2.74 -12.46 7.81
C ALA A 146 -1.25 -12.56 7.43
N LEU A 147 -0.80 -11.76 6.46
CA LEU A 147 0.59 -11.65 6.02
C LEU A 147 1.47 -10.87 7.00
N GLY A 148 0.90 -9.85 7.64
CA GLY A 148 1.64 -8.92 8.49
C GLY A 148 2.51 -7.94 7.70
N ALA A 149 2.90 -6.84 8.35
CA ALA A 149 3.46 -5.67 7.69
C ALA A 149 4.82 -5.89 7.02
N GLU A 150 5.59 -6.85 7.53
CA GLU A 150 6.94 -7.16 7.05
C GLU A 150 6.89 -7.96 5.74
N ALA A 151 6.04 -9.00 5.67
CA ALA A 151 5.90 -9.82 4.47
C ALA A 151 5.32 -9.03 3.27
N ALA A 152 4.35 -8.14 3.50
CA ALA A 152 3.80 -7.35 2.40
C ALA A 152 4.72 -6.19 1.94
N ARG A 153 5.62 -5.69 2.80
CA ARG A 153 6.70 -4.79 2.36
C ARG A 153 7.70 -5.51 1.47
N GLU A 154 8.07 -6.74 1.81
CA GLU A 154 8.93 -7.58 0.97
C GLU A 154 8.28 -7.83 -0.40
N MET A 155 6.99 -8.14 -0.43
CA MET A 155 6.22 -8.35 -1.67
C MET A 155 6.00 -7.09 -2.54
N GLY A 156 6.55 -5.94 -2.14
CA GLY A 156 6.44 -4.70 -2.91
C GLY A 156 5.02 -4.15 -2.98
N VAL A 157 4.16 -4.51 -2.03
CA VAL A 157 2.85 -3.88 -1.87
C VAL A 157 3.09 -2.42 -1.48
N SER A 158 2.33 -1.49 -2.09
CA SER A 158 2.49 -0.04 -1.96
C SER A 158 2.70 0.41 -0.50
N GLU A 159 3.40 1.52 -0.28
CA GLU A 159 3.55 2.16 1.04
C GLU A 159 2.19 2.40 1.71
N ALA A 160 1.16 2.71 0.92
CA ALA A 160 -0.23 2.83 1.37
C ALA A 160 -0.81 1.51 1.89
N ALA A 161 -0.48 0.37 1.28
CA ALA A 161 -0.88 -0.93 1.79
C ALA A 161 -0.09 -1.33 3.04
N ALA A 162 1.15 -0.82 3.18
CA ALA A 162 1.93 -1.02 4.40
C ALA A 162 1.34 -0.29 5.62
N GLU A 163 0.78 0.90 5.42
CA GLU A 163 0.01 1.59 6.47
C GLU A 163 -1.27 0.84 6.86
N VAL A 164 -1.93 0.20 5.88
CA VAL A 164 -3.08 -0.69 6.12
C VAL A 164 -2.67 -1.95 6.91
N LEU A 165 -1.42 -2.41 6.81
CA LEU A 165 -0.93 -3.57 7.58
C LEU A 165 -0.68 -3.26 9.06
N ASP A 166 -0.30 -2.03 9.39
CA ASP A 166 -0.08 -1.59 10.77
C ASP A 166 -1.39 -1.14 11.47
N ALA A 167 -2.51 -1.19 10.74
CA ALA A 167 -3.83 -0.83 11.25
C ALA A 167 -4.37 -1.85 12.27
N PRO A 168 -5.15 -1.40 13.28
CA PRO A 168 -5.88 -2.31 14.14
C PRO A 168 -6.85 -3.19 13.34
N ALA A 169 -6.88 -4.49 13.61
CA ALA A 169 -7.73 -5.44 12.89
C ALA A 169 -9.22 -5.03 12.86
N ALA A 170 -9.71 -4.38 13.93
CA ALA A 170 -11.07 -3.85 13.99
C ALA A 170 -11.34 -2.75 12.95
N VAL A 171 -10.36 -1.90 12.64
CA VAL A 171 -10.48 -0.83 11.63
C VAL A 171 -10.53 -1.43 10.23
N LEU A 172 -9.72 -2.47 9.99
CA LEU A 172 -9.72 -3.20 8.73
C LEU A 172 -11.05 -3.94 8.53
N GLU A 173 -11.57 -4.60 9.56
CA GLU A 173 -12.85 -5.31 9.48
C GLU A 173 -14.01 -4.35 9.18
N VAL A 174 -14.04 -3.17 9.81
CA VAL A 174 -15.05 -2.17 9.49
C VAL A 174 -14.89 -1.65 8.07
N ALA A 175 -13.68 -1.30 7.64
CA ALA A 175 -13.47 -0.87 6.26
C ALA A 175 -13.97 -1.93 5.26
N ALA A 176 -13.67 -3.21 5.54
CA ALA A 176 -14.02 -4.38 4.72
C ALA A 176 -15.52 -4.63 4.58
N THR A 177 -16.31 -4.26 5.58
CA THR A 177 -17.71 -4.70 5.71
C THR A 177 -18.72 -3.54 5.76
N ALA A 178 -18.24 -2.32 5.97
CA ALA A 178 -19.08 -1.16 6.06
C ALA A 178 -19.60 -0.69 4.69
N PRO A 179 -20.77 -0.02 4.66
CA PRO A 179 -21.31 0.60 3.46
C PRO A 179 -20.29 1.54 2.80
N ALA A 180 -20.39 1.69 1.46
CA ALA A 180 -19.49 2.58 0.71
C ALA A 180 -19.70 4.07 1.06
N GLU A 181 -20.85 4.42 1.63
CA GLU A 181 -21.16 5.79 2.04
C GLU A 181 -20.43 6.17 3.33
N LEU A 182 -19.62 7.23 3.24
CA LEU A 182 -18.76 7.72 4.32
C LEU A 182 -19.47 7.93 5.67
N PRO A 183 -20.71 8.47 5.76
CA PRO A 183 -21.38 8.67 7.05
C PRO A 183 -21.70 7.35 7.75
N GLU A 184 -22.23 6.38 7.01
CA GLU A 184 -22.59 5.07 7.55
C GLU A 184 -21.34 4.28 7.96
N LEU A 185 -20.28 4.41 7.17
CA LEU A 185 -18.98 3.82 7.48
C LEU A 185 -18.34 4.41 8.73
N LEU A 186 -18.39 5.74 8.91
CA LEU A 186 -17.84 6.39 10.10
C LEU A 186 -18.59 6.02 11.37
N GLU A 187 -19.90 5.82 11.27
CA GLU A 187 -20.72 5.32 12.39
C GLU A 187 -20.39 3.85 12.72
N ALA A 188 -20.30 2.98 11.71
CA ALA A 188 -19.84 1.60 11.90
C ALA A 188 -18.41 1.52 12.49
N ALA A 189 -17.56 2.49 12.17
CA ALA A 189 -16.18 2.55 12.63
C ALA A 189 -15.99 3.15 14.03
N ARG A 190 -17.04 3.68 14.68
CA ARG A 190 -16.87 4.41 15.95
C ARG A 190 -16.13 3.62 17.03
N GLU A 191 -16.46 2.34 17.19
CA GLU A 191 -15.81 1.48 18.18
C GLU A 191 -14.34 1.23 17.81
N ALA A 192 -14.07 0.88 16.54
CA ALA A 192 -12.72 0.63 16.05
C ALA A 192 -11.82 1.88 16.08
N LEU A 193 -12.41 3.06 15.88
CA LEU A 193 -11.77 4.35 16.00
C LEU A 193 -11.51 4.77 17.46
N GLY A 194 -11.98 3.99 18.44
CA GLY A 194 -11.86 4.32 19.85
C GLY A 194 -12.56 5.64 20.19
N VAL A 195 -13.74 5.87 19.60
CA VAL A 195 -14.49 7.11 19.81
C VAL A 195 -14.98 7.18 21.26
N ASN A 196 -14.51 8.16 22.01
CA ASN A 196 -14.82 8.34 23.42
C ASN A 196 -15.23 9.78 23.73
N GLU A 197 -16.07 9.97 24.74
CA GLU A 197 -16.46 11.30 25.21
C GLU A 197 -15.66 11.69 26.47
N HIS A 198 -15.07 12.88 26.45
CA HIS A 198 -14.37 13.46 27.59
C HIS A 198 -14.75 14.94 27.71
N GLU A 199 -15.31 15.31 28.87
CA GLU A 199 -15.74 16.68 29.18
C GLU A 199 -16.68 17.30 28.11
N GLY A 200 -17.62 16.50 27.59
CA GLY A 200 -18.57 16.94 26.56
C GLY A 200 -17.96 17.08 25.16
N THR A 201 -16.71 16.66 24.96
CA THR A 201 -16.05 16.61 23.65
C THR A 201 -15.83 15.16 23.23
N VAL A 202 -16.16 14.83 21.98
CA VAL A 202 -16.00 13.49 21.42
C VAL A 202 -14.65 13.41 20.71
N TRP A 203 -13.82 12.45 21.12
CA TRP A 203 -12.47 12.22 20.60
C TRP A 203 -12.39 10.87 19.90
N TYR A 204 -11.45 10.71 18.97
CA TYR A 204 -11.11 9.42 18.36
C TYR A 204 -9.59 9.21 18.35
N GLY A 205 -9.16 7.95 18.22
CA GLY A 205 -7.75 7.58 18.13
C GLY A 205 -7.15 8.00 16.80
N GLN A 206 -6.04 8.75 16.86
CA GLN A 206 -5.35 9.23 15.65
C GLN A 206 -4.86 8.07 14.76
N GLU A 207 -4.15 7.10 15.35
CA GLU A 207 -3.63 5.94 14.63
C GLU A 207 -4.74 5.12 13.96
N ALA A 208 -5.88 4.97 14.64
CA ALA A 208 -7.03 4.26 14.10
C ALA A 208 -7.68 5.00 12.92
N MET A 209 -7.70 6.33 12.95
CA MET A 209 -8.21 7.15 11.83
C MET A 209 -7.25 7.14 10.64
N ASP A 210 -5.95 7.28 10.87
CA ASP A 210 -4.94 7.20 9.79
C ASP A 210 -5.02 5.83 9.09
N ALA A 211 -5.15 4.75 9.86
CA ALA A 211 -5.41 3.40 9.36
C ALA A 211 -6.71 3.30 8.54
N LEU A 212 -7.80 3.92 8.99
CA LEU A 212 -9.08 3.92 8.26
C LEU A 212 -8.95 4.63 6.92
N VAL A 213 -8.26 5.77 6.88
CA VAL A 213 -8.04 6.53 5.63
C VAL A 213 -7.17 5.73 4.65
N ALA A 214 -6.13 5.05 5.13
CA ALA A 214 -5.30 4.19 4.30
C ALA A 214 -6.12 3.02 3.71
N ALA A 215 -6.97 2.38 4.52
CA ALA A 215 -7.84 1.29 4.05
C ALA A 215 -8.87 1.79 3.01
N LEU A 216 -9.51 2.93 3.26
CA LEU A 216 -10.46 3.54 2.34
C LEU A 216 -9.84 3.95 1.02
N ARG A 217 -8.59 4.44 1.04
CA ARG A 217 -7.84 4.72 -0.18
C ARG A 217 -7.72 3.47 -1.03
N VAL A 218 -7.27 2.34 -0.46
CA VAL A 218 -7.17 1.07 -1.18
C VAL A 218 -8.52 0.66 -1.75
N ARG A 219 -9.62 0.84 -1.00
CA ARG A 219 -10.99 0.60 -1.49
C ARG A 219 -11.33 1.47 -2.70
N TRP A 220 -11.11 2.78 -2.61
CA TRP A 220 -11.40 3.70 -3.72
C TRP A 220 -10.51 3.50 -4.94
N GLU A 221 -9.27 3.06 -4.76
CA GLU A 221 -8.40 2.73 -5.90
C GLU A 221 -9.05 1.64 -6.78
N LEU A 222 -9.84 0.75 -6.18
CA LEU A 222 -10.59 -0.30 -6.89
C LEU A 222 -11.87 0.23 -7.53
N ASP A 223 -12.58 1.13 -6.85
CA ASP A 223 -13.90 1.61 -7.28
C ASP A 223 -13.83 2.75 -8.32
N VAL A 224 -12.95 3.72 -8.09
CA VAL A 224 -12.88 4.99 -8.86
C VAL A 224 -11.50 5.24 -9.49
N GLY A 225 -10.51 4.37 -9.20
CA GLY A 225 -9.16 4.45 -9.76
C GLY A 225 -8.19 5.32 -8.96
N ALA A 226 -6.89 5.17 -9.27
CA ALA A 226 -5.79 5.65 -8.43
C ALA A 226 -5.77 7.18 -8.18
N GLU A 227 -5.98 7.99 -9.23
CA GLU A 227 -5.92 9.45 -9.10
C GLU A 227 -7.07 10.02 -8.25
N GLU A 228 -8.28 9.47 -8.43
CA GLU A 228 -9.47 9.92 -7.69
C GLU A 228 -9.43 9.44 -6.25
N ALA A 229 -8.99 8.20 -6.00
CA ALA A 229 -8.75 7.67 -4.67
C ALA A 229 -7.72 8.50 -3.87
N GLU A 230 -6.61 8.88 -4.50
CA GLU A 230 -5.58 9.75 -3.89
C GLU A 230 -6.14 11.15 -3.58
N SER A 231 -7.04 11.67 -4.41
CA SER A 231 -7.74 12.94 -4.15
C SER A 231 -8.67 12.85 -2.94
N LEU A 232 -9.46 11.77 -2.85
CA LEU A 232 -10.37 11.52 -1.74
C LEU A 232 -9.63 11.28 -0.42
N ALA A 233 -8.59 10.44 -0.44
CA ALA A 233 -7.75 10.17 0.72
C ALA A 233 -7.11 11.46 1.26
N ARG A 234 -6.52 12.30 0.38
CA ARG A 234 -5.95 13.60 0.78
C ARG A 234 -6.97 14.53 1.43
N LYS A 235 -8.21 14.57 0.93
CA LYS A 235 -9.28 15.38 1.54
C LYS A 235 -9.58 14.90 2.98
N LEU A 236 -9.68 13.59 3.17
CA LEU A 236 -9.93 13.00 4.49
C LEU A 236 -8.78 13.20 5.46
N THR A 237 -7.54 12.97 5.04
CA THR A 237 -6.35 13.25 5.85
C THR A 237 -6.29 14.72 6.24
N ALA A 238 -6.61 15.65 5.33
CA ALA A 238 -6.65 17.07 5.63
C ALA A 238 -7.75 17.42 6.66
N ALA A 239 -8.95 16.83 6.52
CA ALA A 239 -10.04 17.01 7.48
C ALA A 239 -9.69 16.45 8.86
N HIS A 240 -9.11 15.26 8.91
CA HIS A 240 -8.62 14.60 10.12
C HIS A 240 -7.59 15.48 10.85
N ARG A 241 -6.53 15.90 10.16
CA ARG A 241 -5.47 16.75 10.74
C ARG A 241 -5.99 18.09 11.24
N ALA A 242 -6.92 18.70 10.50
CA ALA A 242 -7.53 19.97 10.89
C ALA A 242 -8.47 19.85 12.10
N ALA A 243 -9.04 18.66 12.34
CA ALA A 243 -9.94 18.40 13.46
C ALA A 243 -9.20 18.13 14.78
N GLY A 244 -7.90 17.81 14.75
CA GLY A 244 -7.10 17.56 15.95
C GLY A 244 -7.69 16.47 16.83
N ASN A 245 -8.09 15.33 16.23
CA ASN A 245 -8.69 14.16 16.90
C ASN A 245 -10.09 14.36 17.51
N ARG A 246 -10.73 15.51 17.28
CA ARG A 246 -12.12 15.77 17.67
C ARG A 246 -13.10 15.26 16.63
N TYR A 247 -13.98 14.33 17.00
CA TYR A 247 -14.89 13.63 16.10
C TYR A 247 -15.96 14.57 15.53
N ASP A 248 -16.53 15.42 16.37
CA ASP A 248 -17.49 16.47 16.01
C ASP A 248 -16.88 17.47 15.03
N ALA A 249 -15.65 17.94 15.30
CA ALA A 249 -14.94 18.84 14.40
C ALA A 249 -14.62 18.17 13.06
N PHE A 250 -14.27 16.88 13.07
CA PHE A 250 -14.01 16.08 11.87
C PHE A 250 -15.26 15.94 10.99
N LEU A 251 -16.40 15.55 11.56
CA LEU A 251 -17.67 15.46 10.83
C LEU A 251 -18.07 16.82 10.24
N ALA A 252 -17.89 17.92 10.99
CA ALA A 252 -18.17 19.26 10.49
C ALA A 252 -17.28 19.64 9.30
N LYS A 253 -15.99 19.25 9.30
CA LYS A 253 -15.08 19.49 8.16
C LYS A 253 -15.46 18.70 6.91
N LEU A 254 -16.08 17.54 7.08
CA LEU A 254 -16.62 16.73 5.97
C LEU A 254 -18.01 17.18 5.53
N GLY A 255 -18.64 18.13 6.22
CA GLY A 255 -20.01 18.55 5.95
C GLY A 255 -21.07 17.53 6.40
N LEU A 256 -20.71 16.61 7.29
CA LEU A 256 -21.55 15.49 7.77
C LEU A 256 -22.18 15.75 9.15
N GLY A 257 -22.21 17.00 9.60
CA GLY A 257 -22.60 17.35 10.96
C GLY A 257 -24.04 16.95 11.31
N VAL A 258 -24.19 16.27 12.45
CA VAL A 258 -25.48 16.09 13.15
C VAL A 258 -25.92 17.46 13.67
N GLU A 259 -27.15 17.87 13.39
CA GLU A 259 -27.80 18.96 14.13
C GLU A 259 -27.73 18.61 15.62
N THR A 260 -26.84 19.27 16.36
CA THR A 260 -26.81 19.11 17.80
C THR A 260 -28.18 19.58 18.32
N PRO A 261 -28.95 18.73 19.03
CA PRO A 261 -30.12 19.23 19.73
C PRO A 261 -29.59 20.30 20.67
N ARG A 262 -30.03 21.54 20.50
CA ARG A 262 -29.83 22.57 21.53
C ARG A 262 -30.39 21.98 22.81
N THR A 263 -29.53 21.58 23.72
CA THR A 263 -29.89 21.36 25.12
C THR A 263 -30.36 22.70 25.65
N GLY A 264 -31.65 22.96 25.44
CA GLY A 264 -32.38 23.99 26.16
C GLY A 264 -32.20 23.67 27.64
N GLY A 265 -31.42 24.50 28.32
CA GLY A 265 -31.21 24.41 29.75
C GLY A 265 -32.54 24.35 30.50
N PRO A 266 -32.53 23.81 31.73
CA PRO A 266 -33.74 23.55 32.50
C PRO A 266 -34.55 24.83 32.63
N ALA A 267 -35.82 24.77 32.20
CA ALA A 267 -36.79 25.79 32.51
C ALA A 267 -36.81 26.00 34.02
N THR A 268 -36.40 27.18 34.45
CA THR A 268 -36.55 27.64 35.82
C THR A 268 -38.02 27.46 36.22
N PRO A 269 -38.34 26.72 37.29
CA PRO A 269 -39.69 26.72 37.80
C PRO A 269 -39.94 28.10 38.38
N ALA A 270 -40.85 28.86 37.76
CA ALA A 270 -41.45 30.02 38.38
C ALA A 270 -42.32 29.49 39.53
N ASP A 271 -41.73 29.44 40.73
CA ASP A 271 -42.47 29.25 41.96
C ASP A 271 -43.07 30.58 42.41
N ASP A 272 -44.34 30.50 42.72
CA ASP A 272 -45.27 31.54 43.11
C ASP A 272 -45.25 31.65 44.63
N THR A 273 -44.84 32.78 45.21
CA THR A 273 -45.29 33.16 46.57
C THR A 273 -45.06 34.65 46.88
N ARG A 274 -46.18 35.38 46.94
CA ARG A 274 -46.61 36.43 47.90
C ARG A 274 -45.58 37.45 48.45
N ASP A 275 -45.84 38.73 48.18
CA ASP A 275 -46.56 39.63 49.11
C ASP A 275 -47.26 40.77 48.33
#